data_AF-A0A2P6N994-F1
#
_entry.id   AF-A0A2P6N994-F1
#
_cell.length_a   1.000
_cell.length_b   1.000
_cell.length_c   1.000
_cell.angle_alpha   90.00
_cell.angle_beta   90.00
_cell.angle_gamma   90.00
#
_symmetry.space_group_name_H-M   'P 1'
#
loop_
_entity.id
_entity.type
_entity.pdbx_description
1 polymer ?
#
loop_
_entity_poly.entity_id
_entity_poly.type
_entity_poly.pdbx_seq_one_letter_code
_entity_poly.pdbx_strand_id
1 'polypeptide(L)'
;MPLFYQSIRYKSLWPLKVYTVISYVAMLATVIACFTGRVGNQSMPQTFDKWNTYLTPLSWAHSIWIFIWVLQGLYILSICVPSRREDKEPLMRSLGFLLPMSWNTMTIWPVCWVHDQIVAAFIFIFLTQILSFFVYMNIHETYEDRRDRYVMGVLTVDGHYRSFTLEEKLYAFFDWFVTLAPASITISYLGLICLVLSSSIGSYYNSSFDPTLSLALLVLIAIVAITICIHRKDPFVAMPMSIGLAAISVSHTDDRVSLTATVMSISVGTICLMTTGYLVWRLRESRKNSEQQRLLQIHRDLAVRKILPSRSITESSVRVIKGREIKGRDMRIVRIDRDHRADEIEEVLGFNNRIFREETGRDDAGSSYDSIDVWMDRLKADWARIYCARGDDEGRVCAFLFAHTKDHLLPGADAKSKTVHIWLCASSPEVRRQGVMTQLLSALLEDAAAVQVNQLTVCTIPPTFRNMVRWLERNSFTCLGVVDASIQKFMYSRSI
;
A
#
# COMPACT_ATOMS: atom_id res chain seq x y z
N MET A 1 -10.75 -6.66 -4.56
CA MET A 1 -10.58 -7.97 -5.22
C MET A 1 -9.63 -8.85 -4.37
N PRO A 2 -10.06 -9.40 -3.21
CA PRO A 2 -9.14 -10.07 -2.26
C PRO A 2 -9.04 -11.60 -2.43
N LEU A 3 -9.90 -12.22 -3.25
CA LEU A 3 -10.13 -13.68 -3.20
C LEU A 3 -9.07 -14.54 -3.90
N PHE A 4 -8.27 -14.01 -4.83
CA PHE A 4 -7.26 -14.79 -5.54
C PHE A 4 -5.88 -14.82 -4.86
N TYR A 5 -5.64 -14.01 -3.82
CA TYR A 5 -4.29 -13.77 -3.31
C TYR A 5 -3.89 -14.53 -2.04
N GLN A 6 -4.83 -15.16 -1.32
CA GLN A 6 -4.53 -15.70 0.01
C GLN A 6 -4.00 -17.15 0.06
N SER A 7 -4.01 -17.91 -1.04
CA SER A 7 -3.82 -19.37 -0.94
C SER A 7 -2.41 -19.90 -1.24
N ILE A 8 -1.49 -19.13 -1.82
CA ILE A 8 -0.16 -19.67 -2.17
C ILE A 8 0.94 -19.12 -1.27
N ARG A 9 1.12 -19.77 -0.11
CA ARG A 9 2.30 -19.59 0.75
C ARG A 9 3.51 -20.25 0.09
N TYR A 10 4.11 -19.59 -0.91
CA TYR A 10 5.43 -20.01 -1.39
C TYR A 10 6.44 -19.86 -0.26
N LYS A 11 7.06 -20.97 0.17
CA LYS A 11 8.22 -20.94 1.09
C LYS A 11 9.40 -20.15 0.51
N SER A 12 9.45 -19.98 -0.81
CA SER A 12 10.46 -19.21 -1.53
C SER A 12 9.89 -18.55 -2.78
N LEU A 13 10.15 -17.25 -2.97
CA LEU A 13 9.83 -16.51 -4.20
C LEU A 13 10.85 -16.70 -5.34
N TRP A 14 11.84 -17.56 -5.15
CA TRP A 14 12.92 -17.75 -6.12
C TRP A 14 12.42 -18.23 -7.50
N PRO A 15 11.51 -19.23 -7.60
CA PRO A 15 10.97 -19.65 -8.90
C PRO A 15 10.28 -18.50 -9.65
N LEU A 16 9.53 -17.67 -8.92
CA LEU A 16 8.85 -16.50 -9.49
C LEU A 16 9.85 -15.46 -10.00
N LYS A 17 10.91 -15.16 -9.23
CA LYS A 17 11.99 -14.25 -9.67
C LYS A 17 12.65 -14.73 -10.96
N VAL A 18 13.01 -16.02 -11.02
CA VAL A 18 13.64 -16.62 -12.20
C VAL A 18 12.73 -16.54 -13.40
N TYR A 19 11.44 -16.89 -13.23
CA TYR A 19 10.46 -16.80 -14.30
C TYR A 19 10.28 -15.36 -14.81
N THR A 20 10.18 -14.38 -13.90
CA THR A 20 10.12 -12.95 -14.23
C THR A 20 11.32 -12.50 -15.07
N VAL A 21 12.55 -12.88 -14.69
CA VAL A 21 13.76 -12.55 -15.46
C VAL A 21 13.74 -13.21 -16.85
N ILE A 22 13.42 -14.50 -16.93
CA ILE A 22 13.36 -15.23 -18.20
C ILE A 22 12.31 -14.63 -19.13
N SER A 23 11.10 -14.35 -18.64
CA SER A 23 10.03 -13.72 -19.41
C SER A 23 10.43 -12.36 -19.97
N TYR A 24 11.12 -11.53 -19.19
CA TYR A 24 11.60 -10.24 -19.69
C TYR A 24 12.68 -10.40 -20.76
N VAL A 25 13.66 -11.28 -20.54
CA VAL A 25 14.73 -11.52 -21.53
C VAL A 25 14.15 -12.06 -22.84
N ALA A 26 13.20 -12.99 -22.75
CA ALA A 26 12.49 -13.55 -23.91
C ALA A 26 11.68 -12.47 -24.66
N MET A 27 10.95 -11.63 -23.92
CA MET A 27 10.24 -10.49 -24.48
C MET A 27 11.21 -9.53 -25.19
N LEU A 28 12.28 -9.11 -24.52
CA LEU A 28 13.25 -8.16 -25.07
C LEU A 28 13.92 -8.72 -26.34
N ALA A 29 14.35 -9.98 -26.32
CA ALA A 29 14.98 -10.63 -27.47
C ALA A 29 14.02 -10.72 -28.66
N THR A 30 12.78 -11.12 -28.42
CA THR A 30 11.76 -11.26 -29.48
C THR A 30 11.40 -9.93 -30.08
N VAL A 31 11.22 -8.90 -29.24
CA VAL A 31 10.87 -7.57 -29.72
C VAL A 31 12.02 -6.96 -30.53
N ILE A 32 13.28 -7.09 -30.09
CA ILE A 32 14.46 -6.69 -30.88
C ILE A 32 14.49 -7.42 -32.22
N ALA A 33 14.21 -8.73 -32.23
CA ALA A 33 14.20 -9.52 -33.46
C ALA A 33 13.09 -9.05 -34.43
N CYS A 34 11.90 -8.73 -33.94
CA CYS A 34 10.80 -8.18 -34.76
C CYS A 34 11.11 -6.75 -35.25
N PHE A 35 11.70 -5.90 -34.42
CA PHE A 35 12.10 -4.53 -34.81
C PHE A 35 13.20 -4.51 -35.87
N THR A 36 14.12 -5.49 -35.83
CA THR A 36 15.22 -5.60 -36.79
C THR A 36 14.84 -6.41 -38.04
N GLY A 37 13.62 -6.94 -38.13
CA GLY A 37 13.18 -7.78 -39.25
C GLY A 37 13.86 -9.16 -39.30
N ARG A 38 14.39 -9.65 -38.17
CA ARG A 38 14.96 -11.01 -38.06
C ARG A 38 13.89 -12.08 -37.87
N VAL A 39 12.71 -11.68 -37.40
CA VAL A 39 11.51 -12.51 -37.29
C VAL A 39 10.46 -11.90 -38.20
N GLY A 40 9.96 -12.69 -39.16
CA GLY A 40 9.12 -12.20 -40.25
C GLY A 40 9.91 -11.73 -41.47
N ASN A 41 9.20 -11.43 -42.55
CA ASN A 41 9.79 -10.90 -43.80
C ASN A 41 9.90 -9.36 -43.80
N GLN A 42 9.47 -8.71 -42.72
CA GLN A 42 9.39 -7.26 -42.58
C GLN A 42 9.67 -6.86 -41.13
N SER A 43 10.19 -5.66 -40.93
CA SER A 43 10.38 -5.10 -39.60
C SER A 43 9.07 -4.55 -39.03
N MET A 44 9.00 -4.37 -37.70
CA MET A 44 7.85 -3.76 -37.05
C MET A 44 7.50 -2.37 -37.64
N PRO A 45 8.45 -1.43 -37.86
CA PRO A 45 8.16 -0.15 -38.51
C PRO A 45 7.59 -0.31 -39.92
N GLN A 46 8.16 -1.19 -40.75
CA GLN A 46 7.64 -1.47 -42.11
C GLN A 46 6.20 -1.98 -42.08
N THR A 47 5.87 -2.79 -41.07
CA THR A 47 4.52 -3.31 -40.88
C THR A 47 3.54 -2.19 -40.48
N PHE A 48 3.96 -1.24 -39.63
CA PHE A 48 3.15 -0.06 -39.32
C PHE A 48 2.95 0.84 -40.55
N ASP A 49 3.99 1.06 -41.35
CA ASP A 49 3.89 1.85 -42.58
C ASP A 49 2.93 1.18 -43.58
N LYS A 50 2.93 -0.15 -43.66
CA LYS A 50 2.01 -0.95 -44.50
C LYS A 50 0.56 -0.81 -44.05
N TRP A 51 0.30 -0.83 -42.75
CA TRP A 51 -1.05 -0.76 -42.17
C TRP A 51 -1.37 0.64 -41.62
N ASN A 52 -0.95 1.69 -42.33
CA ASN A 52 -1.15 3.06 -41.91
C ASN A 52 -2.65 3.43 -41.88
N THR A 53 -3.14 3.84 -40.71
CA THR A 53 -4.51 4.32 -40.46
C THR A 53 -4.47 5.74 -39.88
N TYR A 54 -5.61 6.44 -39.82
CA TYR A 54 -5.73 7.76 -39.16
C TYR A 54 -5.29 7.81 -37.69
N LEU A 55 -5.05 6.66 -37.06
CA LEU A 55 -4.59 6.55 -35.68
C LEU A 55 -3.11 6.13 -35.59
N THR A 56 -2.45 5.82 -36.72
CA THR A 56 -1.09 5.29 -36.73
C THR A 56 -0.10 6.43 -36.50
N PRO A 57 0.66 6.43 -35.38
CA PRO A 57 1.65 7.46 -35.12
C PRO A 57 2.84 7.31 -36.07
N LEU A 58 3.54 8.42 -36.34
CA LEU A 58 4.82 8.38 -37.06
C LEU A 58 5.82 7.39 -36.43
N SER A 59 6.63 6.76 -37.27
CA SER A 59 7.61 5.73 -36.89
C SER A 59 8.56 6.13 -35.76
N TRP A 60 8.92 7.42 -35.64
CA TRP A 60 9.77 7.90 -34.54
C TRP A 60 9.11 7.75 -33.15
N ALA A 61 7.77 7.79 -33.06
CA ALA A 61 7.05 7.66 -31.79
C ALA A 61 7.24 6.28 -31.16
N HIS A 62 7.49 5.26 -31.97
CA HIS A 62 7.77 3.91 -31.53
C HIS A 62 9.14 3.79 -30.82
N SER A 63 10.01 4.79 -30.90
CA SER A 63 11.27 4.83 -30.15
C SER A 63 11.07 4.87 -28.63
N ILE A 64 9.90 5.31 -28.15
CA ILE A 64 9.54 5.31 -26.72
C ILE A 64 9.64 3.91 -26.10
N TRP A 65 9.49 2.86 -26.91
CA TRP A 65 9.62 1.50 -26.46
C TRP A 65 11.01 1.17 -25.91
N ILE A 66 12.08 1.74 -26.48
CA ILE A 66 13.45 1.55 -25.96
C ILE A 66 13.52 2.05 -24.52
N PHE A 67 12.94 3.22 -24.27
CA PHE A 67 12.86 3.79 -22.93
C PHE A 67 12.03 2.91 -21.98
N ILE A 68 10.88 2.41 -22.43
CA ILE A 68 10.04 1.48 -21.67
C ILE A 68 10.82 0.23 -21.27
N TRP A 69 11.50 -0.43 -22.21
CA TRP A 69 12.22 -1.66 -21.94
C TRP A 69 13.40 -1.45 -21.01
N VAL A 70 14.15 -0.35 -21.17
CA VAL A 70 15.25 0.00 -20.25
C VAL A 70 14.72 0.20 -18.83
N LEU A 71 13.62 0.96 -18.66
CA LEU A 71 13.00 1.15 -17.35
C LEU A 71 12.48 -0.17 -16.76
N GLN A 72 11.86 -1.04 -17.56
CA GLN A 72 11.45 -2.37 -17.12
C GLN A 72 12.65 -3.25 -16.72
N GLY A 73 13.77 -3.13 -17.41
CA GLY A 73 15.02 -3.82 -17.05
C GLY A 73 15.56 -3.34 -15.70
N LEU A 74 15.63 -2.02 -15.50
CA LEU A 74 15.99 -1.44 -14.20
C LEU A 74 15.03 -1.88 -13.09
N TYR A 75 13.74 -1.96 -13.40
CA TYR A 75 12.74 -2.46 -12.47
C TYR A 75 13.02 -3.91 -12.04
N ILE A 76 13.30 -4.80 -12.99
CA ILE A 76 13.64 -6.20 -12.71
C ILE A 76 14.89 -6.30 -11.84
N LEU A 77 15.94 -5.56 -12.19
CA LEU A 77 17.16 -5.52 -11.38
C LEU A 77 16.82 -5.07 -9.95
N SER A 78 15.97 -4.05 -9.80
CA SER A 78 15.56 -3.54 -8.49
C SER A 78 14.80 -4.55 -7.61
N ILE A 79 14.00 -5.45 -8.20
CA ILE A 79 13.21 -6.45 -7.45
C ILE A 79 13.94 -7.79 -7.28
N CYS A 80 14.89 -8.10 -8.16
CA CYS A 80 15.63 -9.35 -8.14
C CYS A 80 16.91 -9.28 -7.28
N VAL A 81 17.57 -8.11 -7.19
CA VAL A 81 18.82 -7.95 -6.44
C VAL A 81 18.61 -8.19 -4.92
N PRO A 82 19.45 -9.03 -4.27
CA PRO A 82 19.23 -9.45 -2.88
C PRO A 82 19.32 -8.36 -1.82
N SER A 83 20.02 -7.25 -2.09
CA SER A 83 20.38 -6.23 -1.08
C SER A 83 19.18 -5.55 -0.41
N ARG A 84 17.96 -5.70 -0.96
CA ARG A 84 16.72 -5.11 -0.42
C ARG A 84 15.52 -6.05 -0.50
N ARG A 85 15.77 -7.34 -0.28
CA ARG A 85 14.77 -8.40 -0.42
C ARG A 85 13.50 -8.16 0.42
N GLU A 86 13.67 -7.69 1.65
CA GLU A 86 12.57 -7.51 2.60
C GLU A 86 11.56 -6.44 2.15
N ASP A 87 12.05 -5.35 1.55
CA ASP A 87 11.19 -4.25 1.12
C ASP A 87 10.41 -4.56 -0.16
N LYS A 88 10.93 -5.41 -1.05
CA LYS A 88 10.31 -5.67 -2.36
C LYS A 88 9.51 -6.96 -2.42
N GLU A 89 9.67 -7.83 -1.43
CA GLU A 89 8.93 -9.09 -1.33
C GLU A 89 7.40 -8.92 -1.31
N PRO A 90 6.80 -7.97 -0.57
CA PRO A 90 5.36 -7.76 -0.61
C PRO A 90 4.85 -7.37 -2.00
N LEU A 91 5.60 -6.53 -2.72
CA LEU A 91 5.27 -6.12 -4.08
C LEU A 91 5.35 -7.29 -5.05
N MET A 92 6.40 -8.10 -4.95
CA MET A 92 6.53 -9.27 -5.84
C MET A 92 5.47 -10.32 -5.55
N ARG A 93 5.07 -10.48 -4.29
CA ARG A 93 3.91 -11.30 -3.93
C ARG A 93 2.63 -10.73 -4.55
N SER A 94 2.39 -9.42 -4.48
CA SER A 94 1.18 -8.79 -5.04
C SER A 94 1.15 -8.71 -6.56
N LEU A 95 2.29 -8.90 -7.23
CA LEU A 95 2.36 -9.04 -8.68
C LEU A 95 2.20 -10.49 -9.13
N GLY A 96 2.73 -11.44 -8.35
CA GLY A 96 2.64 -12.86 -8.66
C GLY A 96 3.07 -13.16 -10.10
N PHE A 97 2.26 -13.95 -10.81
CA PHE A 97 2.50 -14.30 -12.20
C PHE A 97 1.99 -13.27 -13.22
N LEU A 98 1.30 -12.20 -12.78
CA LEU A 98 0.71 -11.23 -13.71
C LEU A 98 1.76 -10.51 -14.56
N LEU A 99 2.88 -10.13 -13.94
CA LEU A 99 3.97 -9.44 -14.61
C LEU A 99 4.66 -10.30 -15.69
N PRO A 100 5.17 -11.51 -15.39
CA PRO A 100 5.74 -12.35 -16.44
C PRO A 100 4.72 -12.79 -17.49
N MET A 101 3.44 -12.97 -17.11
CA MET A 101 2.38 -13.25 -18.09
C MET A 101 2.17 -12.08 -19.06
N SER A 102 2.18 -10.83 -18.58
CA SER A 102 2.05 -9.67 -19.47
C SER A 102 3.24 -9.57 -20.44
N TRP A 103 4.46 -9.91 -20.01
CA TRP A 103 5.61 -9.95 -20.92
C TRP A 103 5.57 -11.10 -21.91
N ASN A 104 5.04 -12.27 -21.53
CA ASN A 104 4.87 -13.37 -22.48
C ASN A 104 3.83 -13.02 -23.55
N THR A 105 2.72 -12.36 -23.20
CA THR A 105 1.77 -11.88 -24.21
C THR A 105 2.36 -10.74 -25.05
N MET A 106 3.20 -9.89 -24.43
CA MET A 106 4.00 -8.87 -25.11
C MET A 106 5.01 -9.46 -26.10
N THR A 107 5.41 -10.72 -25.90
CA THR A 107 6.32 -11.47 -26.79
C THR A 107 5.60 -11.95 -28.05
N ILE A 108 4.31 -12.30 -27.93
CA ILE A 108 3.55 -12.94 -29.02
C ILE A 108 3.00 -11.92 -30.01
N TRP A 109 2.43 -10.80 -29.54
CA TRP A 109 1.80 -9.84 -30.47
C TRP A 109 2.76 -9.26 -31.53
N PRO A 110 4.05 -8.94 -31.26
CA PRO A 110 4.97 -8.41 -32.27
C PRO A 110 5.21 -9.43 -33.37
N VAL A 111 5.30 -10.71 -33.01
CA VAL A 111 5.46 -11.82 -33.96
C VAL A 111 4.23 -11.93 -34.85
N CYS A 112 3.02 -11.91 -34.26
CA CYS A 112 1.79 -11.89 -35.03
C CYS A 112 1.74 -10.67 -35.97
N TRP A 113 2.15 -9.50 -35.48
CA TRP A 113 2.15 -8.25 -36.24
C TRP A 113 3.05 -8.33 -37.47
N VAL A 114 4.34 -8.67 -37.31
CA VAL A 114 5.28 -8.74 -38.45
C VAL A 114 4.95 -9.84 -39.46
N HIS A 115 4.12 -10.82 -39.09
CA HIS A 115 3.58 -11.86 -39.97
C HIS A 115 2.18 -11.53 -40.54
N ASP A 116 1.74 -10.26 -40.46
CA ASP A 116 0.45 -9.77 -40.93
C ASP A 116 -0.78 -10.49 -40.30
N GLN A 117 -0.61 -11.13 -39.14
CA GLN A 117 -1.68 -11.76 -38.38
C GLN A 117 -2.38 -10.73 -37.49
N ILE A 118 -3.01 -9.72 -38.11
CA ILE A 118 -3.49 -8.50 -37.45
C ILE A 118 -4.50 -8.81 -36.32
N VAL A 119 -5.45 -9.70 -36.57
CA VAL A 119 -6.47 -10.08 -35.57
C VAL A 119 -5.82 -10.76 -34.36
N ALA A 120 -4.87 -11.66 -34.59
CA ALA A 120 -4.13 -12.30 -33.51
C ALA A 120 -3.27 -11.30 -32.74
N ALA A 121 -2.58 -10.40 -33.45
CA ALA A 121 -1.80 -9.32 -32.85
C ALA A 121 -2.68 -8.44 -31.94
N PHE A 122 -3.90 -8.10 -32.38
CA PHE A 122 -4.86 -7.34 -31.59
C PHE A 122 -5.28 -8.07 -30.30
N ILE A 123 -5.61 -9.36 -30.39
CA ILE A 123 -6.00 -10.17 -29.23
C ILE A 123 -4.86 -10.18 -28.19
N PHE A 124 -3.61 -10.40 -28.63
CA PHE A 124 -2.47 -10.47 -27.72
C PHE A 124 -2.07 -9.11 -27.15
N ILE A 125 -2.13 -8.01 -27.92
CA ILE A 125 -1.87 -6.68 -27.37
C ILE A 125 -2.96 -6.28 -26.36
N PHE A 126 -4.23 -6.60 -26.64
CA PHE A 126 -5.33 -6.31 -25.74
C PHE A 126 -5.23 -7.10 -24.44
N LEU A 127 -4.88 -8.39 -24.52
CA LEU A 127 -4.59 -9.20 -23.35
C LEU A 127 -3.40 -8.65 -22.55
N THR A 128 -2.34 -8.22 -23.24
CA THR A 128 -1.18 -7.56 -22.63
C THR A 128 -1.60 -6.28 -21.91
N GLN A 129 -2.50 -5.48 -22.49
CA GLN A 129 -3.03 -4.27 -21.87
C GLN A 129 -3.81 -4.58 -20.59
N ILE A 130 -4.68 -5.59 -20.60
CA ILE A 130 -5.44 -6.01 -19.40
C ILE A 130 -4.49 -6.45 -18.29
N LEU A 131 -3.52 -7.33 -18.60
CA LEU A 131 -2.56 -7.81 -17.61
C LEU A 131 -1.70 -6.67 -17.07
N SER A 132 -1.24 -5.77 -17.95
CA SER A 132 -0.43 -4.61 -17.56
C SER A 132 -1.22 -3.61 -16.72
N PHE A 133 -2.53 -3.46 -16.97
CA PHE A 133 -3.42 -2.66 -16.14
C PHE A 133 -3.51 -3.22 -14.72
N PHE A 134 -3.66 -4.54 -14.56
CA PHE A 134 -3.64 -5.17 -13.23
C PHE A 134 -2.28 -5.03 -12.54
N VAL A 135 -1.17 -5.17 -13.27
CA VAL A 135 0.18 -4.91 -12.75
C VAL A 135 0.28 -3.47 -12.25
N TYR A 136 -0.15 -2.50 -13.06
CA TYR A 136 -0.17 -1.08 -12.68
C TYR A 136 -1.00 -0.83 -11.43
N MET A 137 -2.22 -1.38 -11.34
CA MET A 137 -3.08 -1.20 -10.17
C MET A 137 -2.45 -1.75 -8.89
N ASN A 138 -1.85 -2.95 -8.95
CA ASN A 138 -1.16 -3.56 -7.80
C ASN A 138 0.08 -2.76 -7.38
N ILE A 139 0.86 -2.26 -8.34
CA ILE A 139 2.01 -1.40 -8.07
C ILE A 139 1.54 -0.10 -7.42
N HIS A 140 0.55 0.56 -8.01
CA HIS A 140 0.04 1.85 -7.55
C HIS A 140 -0.52 1.77 -6.13
N GLU A 141 -1.35 0.76 -5.83
CA GLU A 141 -1.91 0.56 -4.48
C GLU A 141 -0.82 0.28 -3.44
N THR A 142 0.18 -0.54 -3.79
CA THR A 142 1.32 -0.82 -2.90
C THR A 142 2.21 0.41 -2.68
N TYR A 143 2.34 1.26 -3.70
CA TYR A 143 3.21 2.44 -3.67
C TYR A 143 2.55 3.71 -3.17
N GLU A 144 1.24 3.89 -3.25
CA GLU A 144 0.59 5.07 -2.66
C GLU A 144 0.84 5.14 -1.16
N ASP A 145 0.71 4.02 -0.47
CA ASP A 145 0.98 3.94 0.97
C ASP A 145 2.47 4.18 1.30
N ARG A 146 3.39 3.86 0.39
CA ARG A 146 4.83 4.16 0.55
C ARG A 146 5.17 5.60 0.19
N ARG A 147 4.62 6.10 -0.92
CA ARG A 147 4.80 7.47 -1.41
C ARG A 147 4.39 8.43 -0.31
N ASP A 148 3.24 8.24 0.30
CA ASP A 148 2.78 9.13 1.36
C ASP A 148 3.72 9.08 2.58
N ARG A 149 4.34 7.93 2.89
CA ARG A 149 5.38 7.83 3.93
C ARG A 149 6.68 8.57 3.59
N TYR A 150 7.16 8.47 2.34
CA TYR A 150 8.41 9.10 1.89
C TYR A 150 8.26 10.58 1.56
N VAL A 151 7.19 10.97 0.86
CA VAL A 151 6.86 12.34 0.48
C VAL A 151 6.56 13.18 1.71
N MET A 152 5.84 12.62 2.70
CA MET A 152 5.56 13.37 3.93
C MET A 152 6.81 13.57 4.79
N GLY A 153 7.91 12.85 4.52
CA GLY A 153 9.12 12.93 5.32
C GLY A 153 8.93 12.44 6.76
N VAL A 154 7.85 11.71 7.02
CA VAL A 154 7.46 11.19 8.33
C VAL A 154 7.37 9.68 8.24
N LEU A 155 8.53 9.01 8.26
CA LEU A 155 8.53 7.64 8.75
C LEU A 155 8.69 7.72 10.26
N THR A 156 7.62 7.40 10.98
CA THR A 156 7.66 7.13 12.42
C THR A 156 8.33 5.77 12.66
N VAL A 157 9.63 5.73 12.36
CA VAL A 157 10.51 4.74 12.97
C VAL A 157 10.61 5.17 14.43
N ASP A 158 9.92 4.41 15.27
CA ASP A 158 9.86 4.58 16.73
C ASP A 158 9.17 5.83 17.26
N GLY A 159 8.23 6.40 16.49
CA GLY A 159 7.46 7.58 16.91
C GLY A 159 8.28 8.88 16.89
N HIS A 160 9.56 8.80 16.52
CA HIS A 160 10.40 9.96 16.31
C HIS A 160 10.31 10.42 14.85
N TYR A 161 10.15 11.73 14.67
CA TYR A 161 10.26 12.37 13.36
C TYR A 161 11.73 12.35 12.93
N ARG A 162 12.10 11.39 12.08
CA ARG A 162 13.42 11.38 11.45
C ARG A 162 13.34 12.11 10.11
N SER A 163 14.06 13.22 9.99
CA SER A 163 14.26 13.86 8.69
C SER A 163 15.11 12.96 7.80
N PHE A 164 14.60 12.60 6.63
CA PHE A 164 15.39 11.91 5.61
C PHE A 164 16.55 12.77 5.11
N THR A 165 17.70 12.14 4.95
CA THR A 165 18.84 12.67 4.22
C THR A 165 18.48 12.90 2.75
N LEU A 166 19.24 13.74 2.04
CA LEU A 166 19.04 13.96 0.60
C LEU A 166 19.18 12.65 -0.18
N GLU A 167 20.13 11.80 0.21
CA GLU A 167 20.38 10.49 -0.39
C GLU A 167 19.16 9.56 -0.25
N GLU A 168 18.57 9.46 0.94
CA GLU A 168 17.36 8.66 1.16
C GLU A 168 16.17 9.16 0.32
N LYS A 169 16.05 10.49 0.13
CA LYS A 169 15.01 11.09 -0.72
C LYS A 169 15.23 10.79 -2.20
N LEU A 170 16.45 10.97 -2.69
CA LEU A 170 16.83 10.65 -4.07
C LEU A 170 16.62 9.16 -4.35
N TYR A 171 16.98 8.32 -3.38
CA TYR A 171 16.73 6.89 -3.46
C TYR A 171 15.24 6.57 -3.51
N ALA A 172 14.43 7.12 -2.61
CA ALA A 172 12.98 6.88 -2.60
C ALA A 172 12.32 7.36 -3.90
N PHE A 173 12.76 8.50 -4.44
CA PHE A 173 12.32 8.99 -5.74
C PHE A 173 12.72 8.05 -6.87
N PHE A 174 13.98 7.60 -6.90
CA PHE A 174 14.46 6.65 -7.91
C PHE A 174 13.70 5.32 -7.83
N ASP A 175 13.48 4.81 -6.62
CA ASP A 175 12.73 3.57 -6.39
C ASP A 175 11.28 3.69 -6.88
N TRP A 176 10.62 4.81 -6.56
CA TRP A 176 9.28 5.13 -7.06
C TRP A 176 9.26 5.25 -8.58
N PHE A 177 10.22 5.99 -9.16
CA PHE A 177 10.33 6.19 -10.60
C PHE A 177 10.54 4.86 -11.33
N VAL A 178 11.53 4.08 -10.92
CA VAL A 178 11.86 2.78 -11.54
C VAL A 178 10.74 1.76 -11.36
N THR A 179 9.92 1.86 -10.32
CA THR A 179 8.84 0.90 -10.08
C THR A 179 7.53 1.29 -10.76
N LEU A 180 7.10 2.56 -10.62
CA LEU A 180 5.82 3.03 -11.13
C LEU A 180 5.90 3.44 -12.60
N ALA A 181 6.90 4.25 -12.97
CA ALA A 181 6.97 4.84 -14.31
C ALA A 181 6.93 3.80 -15.44
N PRO A 182 7.70 2.69 -15.43
CA PRO A 182 7.58 1.70 -16.50
C PRO A 182 6.17 1.11 -16.61
N ALA A 183 5.48 0.83 -15.51
CA ALA A 183 4.12 0.29 -15.56
C ALA A 183 3.14 1.34 -16.14
N SER A 184 3.19 2.57 -15.65
CA SER A 184 2.34 3.69 -16.09
C SER A 184 2.54 4.04 -17.56
N ILE A 185 3.80 4.08 -18.01
CA ILE A 185 4.15 4.37 -19.40
C ILE A 185 3.65 3.24 -20.30
N THR A 186 3.86 1.98 -19.87
CA THR A 186 3.44 0.80 -20.62
C THR A 186 1.93 0.79 -20.82
N ILE A 187 1.12 0.95 -19.76
CA ILE A 187 -0.35 0.89 -19.88
C ILE A 187 -0.92 2.01 -20.76
N SER A 188 -0.30 3.18 -20.74
CA SER A 188 -0.74 4.33 -21.54
C SER A 188 -0.47 4.08 -23.02
N TYR A 189 0.77 3.67 -23.34
CA TYR A 189 1.16 3.47 -24.72
C TYR A 189 0.52 2.22 -25.33
N LEU A 190 0.36 1.14 -24.57
CA LEU A 190 -0.39 -0.04 -25.01
C LEU A 190 -1.86 0.28 -25.33
N GLY A 191 -2.50 1.19 -24.57
CA GLY A 191 -3.83 1.68 -24.88
C GLY A 191 -3.91 2.32 -26.27
N LEU A 192 -2.90 3.12 -26.63
CA LEU A 192 -2.80 3.73 -27.96
C LEU A 192 -2.59 2.66 -29.05
N ILE A 193 -1.67 1.71 -28.84
CA ILE A 193 -1.41 0.63 -29.80
C ILE A 193 -2.65 -0.26 -30.00
N CYS A 194 -3.45 -0.51 -28.96
CA CYS A 194 -4.72 -1.21 -29.10
C CYS A 194 -5.68 -0.48 -30.06
N LEU A 195 -5.73 0.86 -30.02
CA LEU A 195 -6.53 1.63 -30.97
C LEU A 195 -5.99 1.55 -32.40
N VAL A 196 -4.66 1.65 -32.57
CA VAL A 196 -4.00 1.49 -33.88
C VAL A 196 -4.35 0.14 -34.49
N LEU A 197 -4.16 -0.95 -33.76
CA LEU A 197 -4.46 -2.30 -34.26
C LEU A 197 -5.95 -2.50 -34.52
N SER A 198 -6.83 -1.97 -33.66
CA SER A 198 -8.28 -2.01 -33.90
C SER A 198 -8.66 -1.34 -35.22
N SER A 199 -8.07 -0.17 -35.52
CA SER A 199 -8.28 0.49 -36.81
C SER A 199 -7.67 -0.26 -38.00
N SER A 200 -6.53 -0.93 -37.79
CA SER A 200 -5.85 -1.74 -38.81
C SER A 200 -6.68 -2.95 -39.20
N ILE A 201 -7.46 -3.53 -38.28
CA ILE A 201 -8.42 -4.61 -38.58
C ILE A 201 -9.48 -4.12 -39.58
N GLY A 202 -9.99 -2.89 -39.44
CA GLY A 202 -10.93 -2.32 -40.41
C GLY A 202 -10.34 -2.25 -41.81
N SER A 203 -9.12 -1.73 -41.91
CA SER A 203 -8.35 -1.67 -43.17
C SER A 203 -8.13 -3.06 -43.78
N TYR A 204 -7.78 -4.05 -42.96
CA TYR A 204 -7.59 -5.45 -43.37
C TYR A 204 -8.83 -6.06 -44.02
N TYR A 205 -10.02 -5.71 -43.54
CA TYR A 205 -11.30 -6.17 -44.11
C TYR A 205 -11.86 -5.21 -45.18
N ASN A 206 -11.03 -4.36 -45.78
CA ASN A 206 -11.42 -3.36 -46.78
C ASN A 206 -12.56 -2.42 -46.32
N SER A 207 -12.71 -2.23 -45.00
CA SER A 207 -13.65 -1.28 -44.42
C SER A 207 -12.91 0.03 -44.20
N SER A 208 -13.28 1.08 -44.94
CA SER A 208 -12.71 2.41 -44.74
C SER A 208 -13.03 2.87 -43.31
N PHE A 209 -11.98 3.05 -42.51
CA PHE A 209 -12.14 3.52 -41.13
C PHE A 209 -12.56 4.99 -41.17
N ASP A 210 -13.75 5.30 -40.64
CA ASP A 210 -14.32 6.64 -40.66
C ASP A 210 -13.40 7.62 -39.87
N PRO A 211 -12.95 8.74 -40.47
CA PRO A 211 -12.24 9.79 -39.76
C PRO A 211 -12.98 10.24 -38.49
N THR A 212 -14.32 10.30 -38.53
CA THR A 212 -15.16 10.70 -37.39
C THR A 212 -15.02 9.73 -36.22
N LEU A 213 -15.00 8.43 -36.50
CA LEU A 213 -14.77 7.40 -35.47
C LEU A 213 -13.36 7.51 -34.89
N SER A 214 -12.35 7.78 -35.74
CA SER A 214 -10.96 7.99 -35.31
C SER A 214 -10.86 9.17 -34.33
N LEU A 215 -11.50 10.30 -34.67
CA LEU A 215 -11.57 11.47 -33.81
C LEU A 215 -12.20 11.15 -32.45
N ALA A 216 -13.34 10.45 -32.44
CA ALA A 216 -14.02 10.06 -31.21
C ALA A 216 -13.14 9.17 -30.31
N LEU A 217 -12.41 8.21 -30.91
CA LEU A 217 -11.50 7.33 -30.19
C LEU A 217 -10.29 8.07 -29.61
N LEU A 218 -9.71 9.03 -30.35
CA LEU A 218 -8.61 9.89 -29.86
C LEU A 218 -9.04 10.74 -28.67
N VAL A 219 -10.23 11.34 -28.74
CA VAL A 219 -10.78 12.12 -27.63
C VAL A 219 -11.04 11.22 -26.42
N LEU A 220 -11.65 10.05 -26.62
CA LEU A 220 -11.95 9.12 -25.54
C LEU A 220 -10.68 8.67 -24.81
N ILE A 221 -9.63 8.28 -25.54
CA ILE A 221 -8.39 7.82 -24.91
C ILE A 221 -7.64 8.95 -24.20
N ALA A 222 -7.68 10.18 -24.75
CA ALA A 222 -7.13 11.36 -24.08
C ALA A 222 -7.87 11.65 -22.76
N ILE A 223 -9.20 11.56 -22.75
CA ILE A 223 -10.01 11.69 -21.53
C ILE A 223 -9.63 10.63 -20.51
N VAL A 224 -9.55 9.36 -20.91
CA VAL A 224 -9.15 8.26 -20.01
C VAL A 224 -7.75 8.50 -19.42
N ALA A 225 -6.78 8.91 -20.25
CA ALA A 225 -5.43 9.21 -19.77
C ALA A 225 -5.40 10.39 -18.78
N ILE A 226 -6.16 11.46 -19.05
CA ILE A 226 -6.32 12.61 -18.16
C ILE A 226 -6.97 12.19 -16.83
N THR A 227 -8.06 11.41 -16.89
CA THR A 227 -8.76 10.92 -15.69
C THR A 227 -7.83 10.08 -14.83
N ILE A 228 -7.08 9.15 -15.41
CA ILE A 228 -6.11 8.34 -14.66
C ILE A 228 -5.02 9.24 -14.08
N CYS A 229 -4.43 10.14 -14.88
CA CYS A 229 -3.37 11.06 -14.43
C CYS A 229 -3.81 11.90 -13.22
N ILE A 230 -5.00 12.49 -13.26
CA ILE A 230 -5.54 13.33 -12.18
C ILE A 230 -5.89 12.47 -10.96
N HIS A 231 -6.67 11.41 -11.15
CA HIS A 231 -7.19 10.60 -10.04
C HIS A 231 -6.08 9.87 -9.29
N ARG A 232 -5.09 9.36 -10.03
CA ARG A 232 -3.96 8.58 -9.48
C ARG A 232 -2.74 9.45 -9.16
N LYS A 233 -2.78 10.73 -9.52
CA LYS A 233 -1.66 11.69 -9.40
C LYS A 233 -0.39 11.12 -10.05
N ASP A 234 -0.55 10.57 -11.24
CA ASP A 234 0.51 9.87 -11.97
C ASP A 234 0.72 10.50 -13.35
N PRO A 235 1.72 11.40 -13.50
CA PRO A 235 1.98 12.07 -14.77
C PRO A 235 2.53 11.12 -15.84
N PHE A 236 3.09 9.97 -15.46
CA PHE A 236 3.69 9.04 -16.42
C PHE A 236 2.67 8.32 -17.30
N VAL A 237 1.38 8.32 -16.91
CA VAL A 237 0.30 7.85 -17.78
C VAL A 237 0.00 8.86 -18.90
N ALA A 238 0.11 10.16 -18.63
CA ALA A 238 -0.22 11.19 -19.62
C ALA A 238 0.90 11.40 -20.66
N MET A 239 2.17 11.26 -20.26
CA MET A 239 3.31 11.56 -21.12
C MET A 239 3.35 10.74 -22.44
N PRO A 240 3.24 9.40 -22.44
CA PRO A 240 3.29 8.61 -23.68
C PRO A 240 2.11 8.86 -24.59
N MET A 241 0.95 9.12 -23.99
CA MET A 241 -0.27 9.49 -24.72
C MET A 241 -0.07 10.81 -25.46
N SER A 242 0.50 11.84 -24.80
CA SER A 242 0.80 13.12 -25.43
C SER A 242 1.79 12.97 -26.59
N ILE A 243 2.84 12.16 -26.42
CA ILE A 243 3.83 11.86 -27.48
C ILE A 243 3.17 11.14 -28.66
N GLY A 244 2.36 10.11 -28.39
CA GLY A 244 1.64 9.38 -29.43
C GLY A 244 0.66 10.26 -30.20
N LEU A 245 -0.09 11.11 -29.50
CA LEU A 245 -1.00 12.08 -30.11
C LEU A 245 -0.26 13.12 -30.96
N ALA A 246 0.90 13.61 -30.50
CA ALA A 246 1.74 14.51 -31.30
C ALA A 246 2.29 13.84 -32.56
N ALA A 247 2.59 12.54 -32.48
CA ALA A 247 3.04 11.78 -33.64
C ALA A 247 1.90 11.55 -34.66
N ILE A 248 0.67 11.34 -34.18
CA ILE A 248 -0.53 11.24 -35.03
C ILE A 248 -0.85 12.59 -35.68
N SER A 249 -0.64 13.70 -34.98
CA SER A 249 -0.94 15.01 -35.54
C SER A 249 -0.05 15.37 -36.73
N VAL A 250 1.17 14.83 -36.78
CA VAL A 250 2.14 15.09 -37.86
C VAL A 250 2.09 14.02 -38.96
N SER A 251 1.54 12.81 -38.72
CA SER A 251 1.48 11.74 -39.73
C SER A 251 0.40 11.94 -40.80
N HIS A 252 -0.64 12.75 -40.55
CA HIS A 252 -1.84 12.76 -41.39
C HIS A 252 -2.07 14.08 -42.12
N THR A 253 -2.53 13.96 -43.37
CA THR A 253 -2.95 15.07 -44.23
C THR A 253 -4.39 15.53 -43.98
N ASP A 254 -5.17 14.78 -43.20
CA ASP A 254 -6.52 15.20 -42.82
C ASP A 254 -6.44 16.26 -41.71
N ASP A 255 -6.81 17.49 -42.05
CA ASP A 255 -6.75 18.65 -41.15
C ASP A 255 -7.55 18.44 -39.85
N ARG A 256 -8.66 17.69 -39.89
CA ARG A 256 -9.50 17.46 -38.70
C ARG A 256 -8.81 16.52 -37.73
N VAL A 257 -8.26 15.42 -38.24
CA VAL A 257 -7.50 14.45 -37.42
C VAL A 257 -6.25 15.11 -36.85
N SER A 258 -5.50 15.83 -37.69
CA SER A 258 -4.29 16.53 -37.28
C SER A 258 -4.56 17.59 -36.19
N LEU A 259 -5.56 18.45 -36.40
CA LEU A 259 -5.95 19.48 -35.43
C LEU A 259 -6.41 18.86 -34.11
N THR A 260 -7.25 17.82 -34.16
CA THR A 260 -7.77 17.17 -32.95
C THR A 260 -6.65 16.48 -32.16
N ALA A 261 -5.78 15.75 -32.83
CA ALA A 261 -4.62 15.12 -32.21
C ALA A 261 -3.67 16.16 -31.59
N THR A 262 -3.49 17.32 -32.24
CA THR A 262 -2.71 18.45 -31.70
C THR A 262 -3.33 19.01 -30.42
N VAL A 263 -4.63 19.33 -30.44
CA VAL A 263 -5.34 19.87 -29.28
C VAL A 263 -5.30 18.89 -28.12
N MET A 264 -5.55 17.60 -28.38
CA MET A 264 -5.48 16.55 -27.35
C MET A 264 -4.06 16.38 -26.82
N SER A 265 -3.03 16.38 -27.67
CA SER A 265 -1.63 16.28 -27.24
C SER A 265 -1.23 17.43 -26.32
N ILE A 266 -1.59 18.67 -26.67
CA ILE A 266 -1.34 19.87 -25.86
C ILE A 266 -2.10 19.77 -24.52
N SER A 267 -3.36 19.33 -24.55
CA SER A 267 -4.20 19.20 -23.36
C SER A 267 -3.65 18.17 -22.39
N VAL A 268 -3.37 16.96 -22.88
CA VAL A 268 -2.78 15.87 -22.09
C VAL A 268 -1.39 16.26 -21.57
N GLY A 269 -0.55 16.88 -22.40
CA GLY A 269 0.78 17.37 -22.02
C GLY A 269 0.71 18.45 -20.95
N THR A 270 -0.24 19.38 -21.04
CA THR A 270 -0.45 20.43 -20.04
C THR A 270 -0.88 19.83 -18.70
N ILE A 271 -1.83 18.88 -18.70
CA ILE A 271 -2.25 18.18 -17.47
C ILE A 271 -1.09 17.36 -16.87
N CYS A 272 -0.26 16.73 -17.69
CA CYS A 272 0.96 16.05 -17.25
C CYS A 272 1.91 17.01 -16.51
N LEU A 273 2.18 18.19 -17.10
CA LEU A 273 3.03 19.22 -16.50
C LEU A 273 2.43 19.79 -15.21
N MET A 274 1.12 20.07 -15.19
CA MET A 274 0.42 20.55 -13.99
C MET A 274 0.46 19.52 -12.86
N THR A 275 0.23 18.24 -13.17
CA THR A 275 0.29 17.15 -12.17
C THR A 275 1.71 17.00 -11.62
N THR A 276 2.72 17.08 -12.49
CA THR A 276 4.13 17.07 -12.09
C THR A 276 4.46 18.27 -11.19
N GLY A 277 4.05 19.48 -11.59
CA GLY A 277 4.21 20.70 -10.82
C GLY A 277 3.53 20.63 -9.44
N TYR A 278 2.32 20.08 -9.38
CA TYR A 278 1.61 19.82 -8.13
C TYR A 278 2.36 18.85 -7.22
N LEU A 279 2.90 17.75 -7.75
CA LEU A 279 3.71 16.80 -6.98
C LEU A 279 4.99 17.44 -6.43
N VAL A 280 5.70 18.22 -7.25
CA VAL A 280 6.91 18.96 -6.85
C VAL A 280 6.58 20.01 -5.79
N TRP A 281 5.49 20.76 -5.97
CA TRP A 281 5.02 21.76 -5.00
C TRP A 281 4.66 21.09 -3.66
N ARG A 282 3.90 19.99 -3.69
CA ARG A 282 3.52 19.25 -2.48
C ARG A 282 4.73 18.69 -1.74
N LEU A 283 5.75 18.21 -2.47
CA LEU A 283 7.03 17.78 -1.90
C LEU A 283 7.76 18.93 -1.20
N ARG A 284 7.77 20.14 -1.80
CA ARG A 284 8.36 21.34 -1.18
C ARG A 284 7.60 21.78 0.06
N GLU A 285 6.28 21.76 0.01
CA GLU A 285 5.44 22.19 1.15
C GLU A 285 5.55 21.23 2.32
N SER A 286 5.59 19.92 2.04
CA SER A 286 5.85 18.92 3.08
C SER A 286 7.19 19.15 3.77
N ARG A 287 8.23 19.56 3.03
CA ARG A 287 9.55 19.89 3.59
C ARG A 287 9.45 21.06 4.58
N LYS A 288 8.74 22.13 4.23
CA LYS A 288 8.53 23.28 5.12
C LYS A 288 7.81 22.89 6.40
N ASN A 289 6.74 22.10 6.28
CA ASN A 289 5.96 21.63 7.42
C ASN A 289 6.80 20.75 8.36
N SER A 290 7.60 19.82 7.81
CA SER A 290 8.51 18.99 8.63
C SER A 290 9.57 19.84 9.34
N GLU A 291 10.08 20.89 8.70
CA GLU A 291 11.05 21.81 9.30
C GLU A 291 10.43 22.65 10.42
N GLN A 292 9.23 23.18 10.22
CA GLN A 292 8.47 23.89 11.26
C GLN A 292 8.17 22.98 12.46
N GLN A 293 7.73 21.74 12.21
CA GLN A 293 7.50 20.76 13.28
C GLN A 293 8.79 20.45 14.06
N ARG A 294 9.92 20.31 13.37
CA ARG A 294 11.23 20.10 14.00
C ARG A 294 11.63 21.29 14.88
N LEU A 295 11.43 22.52 14.41
CA LEU A 295 11.71 23.73 15.19
C LEU A 295 10.81 23.82 16.43
N LEU A 296 9.51 23.53 16.29
CA LEU A 296 8.57 23.48 17.41
C LEU A 296 8.97 22.43 18.45
N GLN A 297 9.45 21.27 18.01
CA GLN A 297 9.92 20.22 18.91
C GLN A 297 11.20 20.63 19.65
N ILE A 298 12.18 21.24 18.97
CA ILE A 298 13.38 21.80 19.62
C ILE A 298 13.00 22.87 20.65
N HIS A 299 12.05 23.76 20.33
CA HIS A 299 11.57 24.76 21.28
C HIS A 299 10.89 24.13 22.51
N ARG A 300 10.08 23.08 22.32
CA ARG A 300 9.49 22.32 23.44
C ARG A 300 10.56 21.68 24.31
N ASP A 301 11.55 21.02 23.71
CA ASP A 301 12.63 20.36 24.45
C ASP A 301 13.49 21.37 25.24
N LEU A 302 13.77 22.55 24.66
CA LEU A 302 14.46 23.63 25.35
C LEU A 302 13.62 24.25 26.48
N ALA A 303 12.31 24.37 26.31
CA ALA A 303 11.40 24.86 27.34
C ALA A 303 11.36 23.90 28.54
N VAL A 304 11.26 22.59 28.29
CA VAL A 304 11.29 21.56 29.34
C VAL A 304 12.60 21.61 30.12
N ARG A 305 13.75 21.78 29.44
CA ARG A 305 15.06 21.92 30.09
C ARG A 305 15.21 23.19 30.94
N LYS A 306 14.51 24.28 30.61
CA LYS A 306 14.53 25.51 31.43
C LYS A 306 13.65 25.42 32.66
N ILE A 307 12.62 24.58 32.66
CA ILE A 307 11.63 24.48 33.74
C ILE A 307 12.07 23.47 34.82
N LEU A 308 12.95 22.52 34.51
CA LEU A 308 13.48 21.56 35.50
C LEU A 308 14.77 22.09 36.13
N PRO A 309 14.74 22.66 37.35
CA PRO A 309 15.95 22.92 38.12
C PRO A 309 16.66 21.58 38.37
N SER A 310 17.99 21.57 38.22
CA SER A 310 18.87 20.43 38.48
C SER A 310 18.70 19.93 39.92
N ARG A 311 17.75 19.01 40.14
CA ARG A 311 17.62 18.27 41.40
C ARG A 311 18.52 17.05 41.32
N SER A 312 19.58 17.07 42.12
CA SER A 312 20.38 15.90 42.48
C SER A 312 19.50 14.88 43.19
N ILE A 313 19.14 13.81 42.51
CA ILE A 313 18.36 12.70 43.10
C ILE A 313 19.36 11.78 43.80
N THR A 314 19.20 11.67 45.12
CA THR A 314 19.89 10.73 45.99
C THR A 314 19.18 9.38 45.95
N GLU A 315 19.93 8.33 45.69
CA GLU A 315 19.47 6.94 45.69
C GLU A 315 19.10 6.49 47.12
N SER A 316 17.88 5.99 47.31
CA SER A 316 17.59 5.06 48.41
C SER A 316 16.55 3.99 48.00
N SER A 317 17.09 2.81 47.71
CA SER A 317 16.60 1.47 48.05
C SER A 317 15.10 1.15 47.98
N VAL A 318 14.69 0.42 46.94
CA VAL A 318 13.48 -0.42 46.92
C VAL A 318 13.85 -1.82 46.39
N ARG A 319 13.39 -2.86 47.10
CA ARG A 319 13.62 -4.28 46.76
C ARG A 319 12.82 -4.67 45.51
N VAL A 320 13.54 -5.12 44.48
CA VAL A 320 13.02 -5.62 43.20
C VAL A 320 12.80 -7.14 43.25
N ILE A 321 11.61 -7.58 42.85
CA ILE A 321 11.30 -8.98 42.54
C ILE A 321 12.02 -9.32 41.23
N LYS A 322 12.92 -10.32 41.25
CA LYS A 322 13.75 -10.72 40.11
C LYS A 322 12.92 -11.29 38.95
N GLY A 323 12.54 -10.41 38.02
CA GLY A 323 12.25 -10.73 36.62
C GLY A 323 13.27 -10.01 35.73
N ARG A 324 13.67 -10.62 34.61
CA ARG A 324 14.65 -10.12 33.63
C ARG A 324 14.55 -8.60 33.40
N GLU A 325 15.57 -7.85 33.81
CA GLU A 325 15.68 -6.40 33.59
C GLU A 325 15.76 -6.07 32.09
N ILE A 326 14.70 -5.45 31.57
CA ILE A 326 14.77 -4.55 30.43
C ILE A 326 14.88 -3.15 31.06
N LYS A 327 16.00 -2.45 30.88
CA LYS A 327 16.17 -1.05 31.35
C LYS A 327 15.20 -0.13 30.62
N GLY A 328 13.97 -0.05 31.13
CA GLY A 328 12.91 0.88 30.77
C GLY A 328 12.17 1.24 32.06
N ARG A 329 11.52 2.41 32.09
CA ARG A 329 10.78 2.94 33.25
C ARG A 329 10.07 1.84 34.02
N ASP A 330 10.19 1.85 35.35
CA ASP A 330 9.47 0.89 36.17
C ASP A 330 7.98 1.12 35.92
N MET A 331 7.28 0.06 35.52
CA MET A 331 5.86 0.12 35.27
C MET A 331 5.21 -0.93 36.14
N ARG A 332 4.31 -0.49 37.01
CA ARG A 332 3.58 -1.38 37.90
C ARG A 332 2.34 -1.88 37.17
N ILE A 333 2.26 -3.19 36.97
CA ILE A 333 1.03 -3.84 36.50
C ILE A 333 0.13 -4.11 37.70
N VAL A 334 -1.09 -3.60 37.64
CA VAL A 334 -2.16 -3.80 38.62
C VAL A 334 -3.28 -4.57 37.97
N ARG A 335 -3.84 -5.54 38.69
CA ARG A 335 -5.02 -6.28 38.26
C ARG A 335 -6.22 -5.72 39.00
N ILE A 336 -7.26 -5.34 38.27
CA ILE A 336 -8.54 -4.86 38.78
C ILE A 336 -9.60 -5.93 38.44
N ASP A 337 -10.38 -6.30 39.43
CA ASP A 337 -11.49 -7.26 39.33
C ASP A 337 -12.78 -6.68 39.93
N ARG A 338 -13.83 -7.50 40.02
CA ARG A 338 -15.16 -7.09 40.49
C ARG A 338 -15.18 -6.54 41.92
N ASP A 339 -14.20 -6.90 42.76
CA ASP A 339 -14.16 -6.54 44.17
C ASP A 339 -13.38 -5.23 44.42
N HIS A 340 -12.82 -4.63 43.35
CA HIS A 340 -12.11 -3.37 43.41
C HIS A 340 -13.08 -2.17 43.47
N ARG A 341 -12.55 -1.01 43.88
CA ARG A 341 -13.36 0.18 44.08
C ARG A 341 -13.74 0.82 42.74
N ALA A 342 -14.93 1.40 42.67
CA ALA A 342 -15.46 2.04 41.45
C ALA A 342 -14.54 3.15 40.92
N ASP A 343 -13.85 3.89 41.79
CA ASP A 343 -12.93 4.98 41.42
C ASP A 343 -11.71 4.49 40.60
N GLU A 344 -11.24 3.27 40.83
CA GLU A 344 -10.14 2.70 40.02
C GLU A 344 -10.59 2.35 38.60
N ILE A 345 -11.85 1.90 38.46
CA ILE A 345 -12.45 1.56 37.18
C ILE A 345 -12.77 2.83 36.40
N GLU A 346 -13.29 3.86 37.08
CA GLU A 346 -13.52 5.18 36.51
C GLU A 346 -12.23 5.82 35.98
N GLU A 347 -11.10 5.62 36.66
CA GLU A 347 -9.80 6.11 36.18
C GLU A 347 -9.39 5.44 34.86
N VAL A 348 -9.51 4.11 34.77
CA VAL A 348 -9.21 3.36 33.53
C VAL A 348 -10.19 3.72 32.42
N LEU A 349 -11.47 3.91 32.74
CA LEU A 349 -12.48 4.36 31.80
C LEU A 349 -12.18 5.77 31.27
N GLY A 350 -11.78 6.69 32.15
CA GLY A 350 -11.34 8.03 31.77
C GLY A 350 -10.11 8.00 30.84
N PHE A 351 -9.17 7.09 31.09
CA PHE A 351 -8.04 6.82 30.19
C PHE A 351 -8.51 6.28 28.83
N ASN A 352 -9.40 5.28 28.83
CA ASN A 352 -9.99 4.71 27.61
C ASN A 352 -10.64 5.78 26.74
N ASN A 353 -11.53 6.57 27.32
CA ASN A 353 -12.31 7.56 26.59
C ASN A 353 -11.41 8.63 25.97
N ARG A 354 -10.35 9.04 26.68
CA ARG A 354 -9.34 9.97 26.14
C ARG A 354 -8.61 9.39 24.93
N ILE A 355 -8.06 8.18 25.06
CA ILE A 355 -7.26 7.55 23.99
C ILE A 355 -8.10 7.30 22.74
N PHE A 356 -9.30 6.71 22.89
CA PHE A 356 -10.13 6.41 21.73
C PHE A 356 -10.67 7.66 21.05
N ARG A 357 -11.04 8.71 21.80
CA ARG A 357 -11.44 10.01 21.21
C ARG A 357 -10.30 10.63 20.39
N GLU A 358 -9.07 10.60 20.91
CA GLU A 358 -7.88 11.12 20.20
C GLU A 358 -7.58 10.33 18.92
N GLU A 359 -7.75 9.00 18.94
CA GLU A 359 -7.41 8.16 17.77
C GLU A 359 -8.51 8.10 16.70
N THR A 360 -9.78 8.08 17.09
CA THR A 360 -10.90 7.97 16.14
C THR A 360 -11.38 9.33 15.67
N GLY A 361 -11.06 10.40 16.39
CA GLY A 361 -11.60 11.74 16.17
C GLY A 361 -13.12 11.81 16.36
N ARG A 362 -13.74 10.76 16.91
CA ARG A 362 -15.17 10.72 17.21
C ARG A 362 -15.37 10.96 18.68
N ASP A 363 -16.24 11.91 18.99
CA ASP A 363 -16.82 12.02 20.32
C ASP A 363 -17.98 11.04 20.40
N ASP A 364 -17.65 9.76 20.59
CA ASP A 364 -18.61 8.66 20.65
C ASP A 364 -19.36 8.65 22.01
N ALA A 365 -19.78 9.83 22.49
CA ALA A 365 -20.61 9.99 23.67
C ALA A 365 -21.95 9.26 23.45
N GLY A 366 -22.09 8.08 24.04
CA GLY A 366 -23.21 7.15 23.85
C GLY A 366 -22.83 5.78 23.26
N SER A 367 -21.55 5.50 22.99
CA SER A 367 -21.14 4.14 22.64
C SER A 367 -21.12 3.25 23.89
N SER A 368 -21.41 1.96 23.75
CA SER A 368 -21.35 1.03 24.91
C SER A 368 -19.97 0.96 25.60
N TYR A 369 -18.93 1.57 25.02
CA TYR A 369 -17.57 1.55 25.54
C TYR A 369 -17.26 2.70 26.52
N ASP A 370 -18.13 3.71 26.63
CA ASP A 370 -17.91 4.89 27.48
C ASP A 370 -18.66 4.87 28.82
N SER A 371 -19.54 3.89 29.02
CA SER A 371 -20.43 3.78 30.18
C SER A 371 -19.81 2.94 31.29
N ILE A 372 -19.70 3.53 32.49
CA ILE A 372 -19.27 2.82 33.71
C ILE A 372 -20.18 1.64 34.04
N ASP A 373 -21.49 1.78 33.83
CA ASP A 373 -22.46 0.71 34.09
C ASP A 373 -22.20 -0.50 33.20
N VAL A 374 -21.84 -0.29 31.93
CA VAL A 374 -21.50 -1.39 31.00
C VAL A 374 -20.18 -2.06 31.40
N TRP A 375 -19.19 -1.30 31.85
CA TRP A 375 -17.92 -1.85 32.34
C TRP A 375 -18.13 -2.67 33.60
N MET A 376 -18.90 -2.16 34.55
CA MET A 376 -19.27 -2.85 35.79
C MET A 376 -20.07 -4.11 35.49
N ASP A 377 -21.03 -4.07 34.56
CA ASP A 377 -21.82 -5.23 34.17
C ASP A 377 -20.94 -6.32 33.55
N ARG A 378 -19.98 -5.96 32.69
CA ARG A 378 -19.02 -6.92 32.14
C ARG A 378 -18.05 -7.48 33.17
N LEU A 379 -17.69 -6.71 34.19
CA LEU A 379 -16.90 -7.20 35.32
C LEU A 379 -17.63 -8.24 36.18
N LYS A 380 -18.96 -8.35 36.05
CA LYS A 380 -19.76 -9.40 36.72
C LYS A 380 -19.68 -10.76 36.02
N ALA A 381 -19.13 -10.85 34.81
CA ALA A 381 -18.96 -12.14 34.15
C ALA A 381 -18.11 -13.08 35.02
N ASP A 382 -18.37 -14.40 34.92
CA ASP A 382 -17.73 -15.45 35.74
C ASP A 382 -16.22 -15.28 35.85
N TRP A 383 -15.60 -14.82 34.76
CA TRP A 383 -14.21 -14.39 34.76
C TRP A 383 -14.08 -13.11 33.94
N ALA A 384 -13.77 -12.00 34.61
CA ALA A 384 -13.49 -10.71 34.00
C ALA A 384 -12.42 -9.96 34.78
N ARG A 385 -11.45 -9.38 34.07
CA ARG A 385 -10.28 -8.71 34.64
C ARG A 385 -9.84 -7.53 33.78
N ILE A 386 -9.41 -6.46 34.44
CA ILE A 386 -8.71 -5.35 33.81
C ILE A 386 -7.26 -5.39 34.29
N TYR A 387 -6.32 -5.51 33.37
CA TYR A 387 -4.88 -5.36 33.63
C TYR A 387 -4.50 -3.94 33.29
N CYS A 388 -3.92 -3.22 34.24
CA CYS A 388 -3.58 -1.81 34.11
C CYS A 388 -2.09 -1.61 34.36
N ALA A 389 -1.39 -0.93 33.46
CA ALA A 389 -0.03 -0.46 33.70
C ALA A 389 -0.08 0.99 34.20
N ARG A 390 0.58 1.25 35.32
CA ARG A 390 0.74 2.59 35.90
C ARG A 390 2.21 3.02 35.80
N GLY A 391 2.44 4.25 35.35
CA GLY A 391 3.78 4.83 35.27
C GLY A 391 4.27 5.38 36.61
N ASP A 392 5.59 5.50 36.77
CA ASP A 392 6.24 6.02 37.99
C ASP A 392 5.85 7.48 38.31
N ASP A 393 5.67 8.30 37.28
CA ASP A 393 5.28 9.70 37.42
C ASP A 393 3.78 9.77 37.77
N GLU A 394 3.49 9.86 39.07
CA GLU A 394 2.15 10.07 39.65
C GLU A 394 1.21 8.86 39.67
N GLY A 395 1.67 7.66 39.28
CA GLY A 395 0.85 6.44 39.34
C GLY A 395 -0.31 6.42 38.34
N ARG A 396 -0.31 7.30 37.34
CA ARG A 396 -1.37 7.40 36.34
C ARG A 396 -1.40 6.17 35.43
N VAL A 397 -2.60 5.77 35.02
CA VAL A 397 -2.81 4.74 34.00
C VAL A 397 -2.14 5.14 32.67
N CYS A 398 -1.23 4.31 32.17
CA CYS A 398 -0.56 4.50 30.89
C CYS A 398 -0.92 3.43 29.85
N ALA A 399 -1.43 2.27 30.27
CA ALA A 399 -2.03 1.27 29.39
C ALA A 399 -3.01 0.40 30.16
N PHE A 400 -3.97 -0.20 29.45
CA PHE A 400 -4.84 -1.21 30.03
C PHE A 400 -5.26 -2.28 29.02
N LEU A 401 -5.69 -3.42 29.54
CA LEU A 401 -6.29 -4.53 28.81
C LEU A 401 -7.48 -5.05 29.64
N PHE A 402 -8.69 -4.96 29.09
CA PHE A 402 -9.91 -5.49 29.69
C PHE A 402 -10.33 -6.76 28.94
N ALA A 403 -10.33 -7.88 29.64
CA ALA A 403 -10.78 -9.17 29.14
C ALA A 403 -11.88 -9.78 30.00
N HIS A 404 -12.78 -10.54 29.36
CA HIS A 404 -13.84 -11.28 30.04
C HIS A 404 -14.15 -12.60 29.32
N THR A 405 -14.74 -13.57 30.01
CA THR A 405 -15.25 -14.79 29.39
C THR A 405 -16.40 -14.48 28.43
N LYS A 406 -16.49 -15.27 27.37
CA LYS A 406 -17.57 -15.17 26.38
C LYS A 406 -18.13 -16.55 26.11
N ASP A 407 -19.42 -16.72 26.33
CA ASP A 407 -20.11 -18.02 26.21
C ASP A 407 -20.42 -18.42 24.76
N HIS A 408 -20.19 -17.53 23.80
CA HIS A 408 -20.50 -17.80 22.41
C HIS A 408 -19.40 -18.61 21.74
N LEU A 409 -19.79 -19.81 21.29
CA LEU A 409 -19.08 -20.67 20.36
C LEU A 409 -18.60 -19.85 19.16
N LEU A 410 -17.28 -19.71 19.02
CA LEU A 410 -16.71 -19.36 17.71
C LEU A 410 -17.16 -20.41 16.69
N PRO A 411 -17.31 -20.08 15.40
CA PRO A 411 -17.58 -21.07 14.37
C PRO A 411 -16.53 -22.18 14.42
N GLY A 412 -16.92 -23.38 14.86
CA GLY A 412 -16.04 -24.55 14.99
C GLY A 412 -15.32 -24.71 16.35
N ALA A 413 -15.62 -23.90 17.37
CA ALA A 413 -15.11 -24.14 18.72
C ALA A 413 -15.86 -25.30 19.40
N ASP A 414 -15.14 -26.17 20.11
CA ASP A 414 -15.74 -27.21 20.93
C ASP A 414 -16.58 -26.58 22.05
N ALA A 415 -17.77 -27.13 22.32
CA ALA A 415 -18.68 -26.67 23.37
C ALA A 415 -18.10 -26.72 24.80
N LYS A 416 -16.93 -27.31 24.97
CA LYS A 416 -16.19 -27.36 26.24
C LYS A 416 -15.05 -26.33 26.33
N SER A 417 -14.74 -25.62 25.25
CA SER A 417 -13.61 -24.70 25.23
C SER A 417 -13.96 -23.38 25.92
N LYS A 418 -13.23 -23.05 27.00
CA LYS A 418 -13.37 -21.75 27.67
C LYS A 418 -12.64 -20.70 26.86
N THR A 419 -13.37 -19.70 26.39
CA THR A 419 -12.82 -18.59 25.60
C THR A 419 -12.86 -17.29 26.40
N VAL A 420 -11.74 -16.58 26.42
CA VAL A 420 -11.64 -15.23 26.94
C VAL A 420 -11.53 -14.24 25.78
N HIS A 421 -12.34 -13.20 25.82
CA HIS A 421 -12.36 -12.12 24.85
C HIS A 421 -11.67 -10.88 25.42
N ILE A 422 -10.63 -10.41 24.76
CA ILE A 422 -10.06 -9.07 24.99
C ILE A 422 -11.04 -8.08 24.38
N TRP A 423 -11.82 -7.43 25.25
CA TRP A 423 -12.87 -6.52 24.83
C TRP A 423 -12.30 -5.17 24.41
N LEU A 424 -11.42 -4.60 25.24
CA LEU A 424 -10.76 -3.32 25.02
C LEU A 424 -9.31 -3.39 25.45
N CYS A 425 -8.43 -2.75 24.70
CA CYS A 425 -7.07 -2.50 25.15
C CYS A 425 -6.52 -1.25 24.48
N ALA A 426 -5.73 -0.48 25.23
CA ALA A 426 -5.10 0.73 24.74
C ALA A 426 -3.82 1.02 25.51
N SER A 427 -2.90 1.73 24.87
CA SER A 427 -1.69 2.27 25.50
C SER A 427 -1.49 3.71 25.07
N SER A 428 -1.00 4.52 26.01
CA SER A 428 -0.73 5.93 25.75
C SER A 428 0.36 6.05 24.69
N PRO A 429 0.33 7.08 23.83
CA PRO A 429 1.34 7.29 22.79
C PRO A 429 2.78 7.19 23.32
N GLU A 430 3.02 7.65 24.54
CA GLU A 430 4.32 7.73 25.19
C GLU A 430 4.89 6.36 25.56
N VAL A 431 4.04 5.38 25.90
CA VAL A 431 4.46 4.03 26.33
C VAL A 431 4.32 2.98 25.24
N ARG A 432 3.84 3.36 24.05
CA ARG A 432 3.83 2.48 22.88
C ARG A 432 5.25 2.04 22.54
N ARG A 433 5.36 0.80 22.06
CA ARG A 433 6.64 0.13 21.70
C ARG A 433 7.59 -0.15 22.87
N GLN A 434 7.25 0.23 24.10
CA GLN A 434 8.01 -0.16 25.30
C GLN A 434 7.64 -1.58 25.80
N GLY A 435 6.86 -2.33 25.01
CA GLY A 435 6.43 -3.69 25.36
C GLY A 435 5.30 -3.78 26.39
N VAL A 436 4.76 -2.66 26.88
CA VAL A 436 3.73 -2.62 27.95
C VAL A 436 2.52 -3.50 27.62
N MET A 437 1.96 -3.37 26.43
CA MET A 437 0.80 -4.18 26.03
C MET A 437 1.14 -5.68 25.97
N THR A 438 2.37 -6.04 25.59
CA THR A 438 2.84 -7.44 25.61
C THR A 438 2.99 -7.95 27.06
N GLN A 439 3.40 -7.09 27.99
CA GLN A 439 3.45 -7.44 29.42
C GLN A 439 2.04 -7.64 30.00
N LEU A 440 1.09 -6.75 29.69
CA LEU A 440 -0.32 -6.91 30.08
C LEU A 440 -0.94 -8.18 29.49
N LEU A 441 -0.63 -8.50 28.22
CA LEU A 441 -1.04 -9.76 27.61
C LEU A 441 -0.40 -10.98 28.30
N SER A 442 0.85 -10.87 28.75
CA SER A 442 1.52 -11.97 29.46
C SER A 442 0.85 -12.23 30.82
N ALA A 443 0.54 -11.18 31.58
CA ALA A 443 -0.22 -11.29 32.82
C ALA A 443 -1.63 -11.89 32.60
N LEU A 444 -2.29 -11.51 31.51
CA LEU A 444 -3.56 -12.11 31.10
C LEU A 444 -3.41 -13.61 30.82
N LEU A 445 -2.38 -14.01 30.07
CA LEU A 445 -2.15 -15.41 29.70
C LEU A 445 -1.87 -16.29 30.93
N GLU A 446 -1.10 -15.78 31.89
CA GLU A 446 -0.82 -16.46 33.16
C GLU A 446 -2.11 -16.72 33.96
N ASP A 447 -2.95 -15.69 34.15
CA ASP A 447 -4.23 -15.84 34.85
C ASP A 447 -5.21 -16.73 34.07
N ALA A 448 -5.25 -16.62 32.74
CA ALA A 448 -6.13 -17.41 31.89
C ALA A 448 -5.75 -18.91 31.89
N ALA A 449 -4.45 -19.22 31.89
CA ALA A 449 -3.96 -20.59 32.04
C ALA A 449 -4.37 -21.19 33.39
N ALA A 450 -4.34 -20.40 34.48
CA ALA A 450 -4.74 -20.85 35.82
C ALA A 450 -6.22 -21.28 35.92
N VAL A 451 -7.09 -20.74 35.07
CA VAL A 451 -8.53 -21.09 35.01
C VAL A 451 -8.90 -22.00 33.83
N GLN A 452 -7.90 -22.59 33.17
CA GLN A 452 -8.05 -23.52 32.04
C GLN A 452 -8.78 -22.89 30.83
N VAL A 453 -8.49 -21.62 30.51
CA VAL A 453 -8.93 -21.01 29.25
C VAL A 453 -8.10 -21.58 28.11
N ASN A 454 -8.77 -22.02 27.04
CA ASN A 454 -8.11 -22.63 25.89
C ASN A 454 -7.80 -21.63 24.78
N GLN A 455 -8.54 -20.52 24.75
CA GLN A 455 -8.50 -19.59 23.62
C GLN A 455 -8.70 -18.15 24.07
N LEU A 456 -7.88 -17.27 23.51
CA LEU A 456 -8.08 -15.82 23.52
C LEU A 456 -8.67 -15.37 22.19
N THR A 457 -9.59 -14.41 22.24
CA THR A 457 -10.09 -13.71 21.05
C THR A 457 -10.03 -12.21 21.22
N VAL A 458 -9.94 -11.49 20.11
CA VAL A 458 -9.93 -10.02 20.09
C VAL A 458 -10.46 -9.54 18.75
N CYS A 459 -11.17 -8.43 18.76
CA CYS A 459 -11.61 -7.77 17.54
C CYS A 459 -10.81 -6.49 17.32
N THR A 460 -10.48 -6.18 16.07
CA THR A 460 -9.87 -4.89 15.70
C THR A 460 -10.44 -4.38 14.37
N ILE A 461 -10.21 -3.10 14.09
CA ILE A 461 -10.59 -2.45 12.84
C ILE A 461 -9.28 -2.04 12.16
N PRO A 462 -8.71 -2.88 11.27
CA PRO A 462 -7.39 -2.63 10.68
C PRO A 462 -7.21 -1.27 10.03
N PRO A 463 -8.20 -0.68 9.32
CA PRO A 463 -8.06 0.67 8.76
C PRO A 463 -7.77 1.73 9.82
N THR A 464 -8.40 1.62 10.99
CA THR A 464 -8.28 2.55 12.12
C THR A 464 -7.05 2.24 12.97
N PHE A 465 -6.86 0.98 13.36
CA PHE A 465 -5.83 0.54 14.30
C PHE A 465 -4.76 -0.33 13.62
N ARG A 466 -4.10 0.20 12.57
CA ARG A 466 -3.15 -0.56 11.74
C ARG A 466 -2.03 -1.25 12.53
N ASN A 467 -1.56 -0.63 13.61
CA ASN A 467 -0.50 -1.18 14.45
C ASN A 467 -0.97 -2.36 15.32
N MET A 468 -2.27 -2.44 15.63
CA MET A 468 -2.84 -3.55 16.39
C MET A 468 -2.68 -4.86 15.64
N VAL A 469 -2.91 -4.89 14.33
CA VAL A 469 -2.75 -6.12 13.51
C VAL A 469 -1.36 -6.70 13.62
N ARG A 470 -0.33 -5.86 13.48
CA ARG A 470 1.08 -6.29 13.62
C ARG A 470 1.38 -6.79 15.03
N TRP A 471 0.82 -6.15 16.06
CA TRP A 471 0.98 -6.59 17.44
C TRP A 471 0.31 -7.94 17.68
N LEU A 472 -0.90 -8.15 17.15
CA LEU A 472 -1.63 -9.42 17.22
C LEU A 472 -0.84 -10.55 16.55
N GLU A 473 -0.40 -10.37 15.32
CA GLU A 473 0.38 -11.38 14.58
C GLU A 473 1.68 -11.76 15.31
N ARG A 474 2.41 -10.76 15.85
CA ARG A 474 3.63 -10.99 16.64
C ARG A 474 3.36 -11.76 17.94
N ASN A 475 2.17 -11.60 18.51
CA ASN A 475 1.74 -12.31 19.70
C ASN A 475 0.97 -13.59 19.36
N SER A 476 1.20 -14.17 18.18
CA SER A 476 0.64 -15.46 17.74
C SER A 476 -0.88 -15.50 17.63
N PHE A 477 -1.52 -14.34 17.38
CA PHE A 477 -2.92 -14.32 16.99
C PHE A 477 -3.06 -14.58 15.48
N THR A 478 -4.08 -15.36 15.13
CA THR A 478 -4.48 -15.66 13.75
C THR A 478 -5.81 -14.98 13.43
N CYS A 479 -5.90 -14.34 12.26
CA CYS A 479 -7.15 -13.73 11.79
C CYS A 479 -8.18 -14.82 11.44
N LEU A 480 -9.36 -14.75 12.04
CA LEU A 480 -10.50 -15.65 11.77
C LEU A 480 -11.42 -15.11 10.66
N GLY A 481 -11.29 -13.84 10.29
CA GLY A 481 -12.08 -13.20 9.23
C GLY A 481 -12.84 -11.96 9.69
N VAL A 482 -13.74 -11.50 8.82
CA VAL A 482 -14.58 -10.31 9.03
C VAL A 482 -15.80 -10.67 9.88
N VAL A 483 -16.01 -9.94 10.98
CA VAL A 483 -17.19 -10.06 11.85
C VAL A 483 -18.25 -9.04 11.49
N ASP A 484 -17.83 -7.86 11.04
CA ASP A 484 -18.71 -6.79 10.59
C ASP A 484 -18.09 -6.11 9.37
N ALA A 485 -18.68 -6.35 8.20
CA ALA A 485 -18.18 -5.83 6.93
C ALA A 485 -18.40 -4.32 6.79
N SER A 486 -19.40 -3.73 7.46
CA SER A 486 -19.74 -2.31 7.33
C SER A 486 -18.62 -1.40 7.85
N ILE A 487 -17.93 -1.85 8.89
CA ILE A 487 -16.82 -1.15 9.54
C ILE A 487 -15.49 -1.88 9.40
N GLN A 488 -15.44 -2.93 8.57
CA GLN A 488 -14.24 -3.77 8.38
C GLN A 488 -13.66 -4.25 9.71
N LYS A 489 -14.51 -4.78 10.60
CA LYS A 489 -14.10 -5.35 11.89
C LYS A 489 -13.68 -6.80 11.70
N PHE A 490 -12.46 -7.12 12.10
CA PHE A 490 -11.89 -8.46 11.99
C PHE A 490 -11.70 -9.08 13.37
N MET A 491 -11.91 -10.39 13.46
CA MET A 491 -11.62 -11.16 14.66
C MET A 491 -10.30 -11.89 14.51
N TYR A 492 -9.57 -11.92 15.62
CA TYR A 492 -8.33 -12.65 15.77
C TYR A 492 -8.44 -13.59 16.97
N SER A 493 -7.78 -14.74 16.88
CA SER A 493 -7.74 -15.71 17.97
C SER A 493 -6.34 -16.23 18.22
N ARG A 494 -6.08 -16.65 19.46
CA ARG A 494 -4.83 -17.28 19.90
C ARG A 494 -5.16 -18.44 20.81
N SER A 495 -4.55 -19.60 20.58
CA SER A 495 -4.57 -20.70 21.54
C SER A 495 -3.64 -20.40 22.72
N ILE A 496 -4.07 -20.71 23.94
CA ILE A 496 -3.27 -20.55 25.17
C ILE A 496 -2.44 -21.80 25.42
#